data_AF-A0A9D8R0Z8-F1
#
_entry.id   AF-A0A9D8R0Z8-F1
#
_cell.length_a   1.000
_cell.length_b   1.000
_cell.length_c   1.000
_cell.angle_alpha   90.00
_cell.angle_beta   90.00
_cell.angle_gamma   90.00
#
_symmetry.space_group_name_H-M   'P 1'
#
loop_
_entity.id
_entity.type
_entity.pdbx_description
1 polymer ?
#
loop_
_entity_poly.entity_id
_entity_poly.type
_entity_poly.pdbx_seq_one_letter_code
_entity_poly.pdbx_strand_id
1 'polypeptide(L)' 'MNNVFVYCEIEGTLVQEVSQELLTKGRKLANQLNVELHAIVAGTDIRGKVEDQILPYGVDKLFV' A
#
# COMPACT_ATOMS: atom_id res chain seq x y z
N MET A 1 6.50 -17.84 -4.34
CA MET A 1 6.93 -16.58 -3.70
C MET A 1 5.64 -15.91 -3.25
N ASN A 2 5.39 -15.83 -1.93
CA ASN A 2 4.11 -15.38 -1.39
C ASN A 2 4.40 -14.12 -0.58
N ASN A 3 3.77 -13.00 -0.91
CA ASN A 3 3.88 -11.73 -0.20
C ASN A 3 2.49 -11.26 0.25
N VAL A 4 2.45 -10.32 1.20
CA VAL A 4 1.19 -9.68 1.60
C VAL A 4 0.92 -8.54 0.64
N PHE A 5 -0.25 -8.52 0.02
CA PHE A 5 -0.69 -7.43 -0.85
C PHE A 5 -1.83 -6.65 -0.22
N VAL A 6 -1.77 -5.33 -0.33
CA VAL A 6 -2.86 -4.42 0.04
C VAL A 6 -3.25 -3.61 -1.20
N TYR A 7 -4.54 -3.62 -1.53
CA TYR A 7 -5.08 -2.69 -2.51
C TYR A 7 -5.40 -1.37 -1.82
N CYS A 8 -4.88 -0.27 -2.37
CA CYS A 8 -5.10 1.09 -1.89
C CYS A 8 -6.18 1.75 -2.74
N GLU A 9 -7.37 1.86 -2.16
CA GLU A 9 -8.46 2.64 -2.75
C GLU A 9 -8.11 4.12 -2.74
N ILE A 10 -8.45 4.79 -3.84
CA ILE A 10 -8.24 6.23 -4.01
C ILE A 10 -9.50 6.92 -4.51
N GLU A 11 -9.66 8.17 -4.10
CA GLU A 11 -10.60 9.10 -4.71
C GLU A 11 -9.81 10.26 -5.34
N GLY A 12 -9.72 10.24 -6.67
CA GLY A 12 -8.81 11.11 -7.41
C GLY A 12 -7.34 10.80 -7.10
N THR A 13 -6.73 11.60 -6.21
CA THR A 13 -5.32 11.45 -5.79
C THR A 13 -5.18 11.26 -4.27
N LEU A 14 -6.30 11.15 -3.56
CA LEU A 14 -6.32 10.93 -2.13
C LEU A 14 -6.50 9.44 -1.84
N VAL A 15 -5.59 8.87 -1.05
CA VAL A 15 -5.68 7.49 -0.58
C VAL A 15 -6.68 7.43 0.57
N GLN A 16 -7.65 6.52 0.48
CA GLN A 16 -8.65 6.34 1.53
C GLN A 16 -7.99 5.84 2.82
N GLU A 17 -8.39 6.38 3.97
CA GLU A 17 -7.80 6.07 5.28
C GLU A 17 -7.84 4.57 5.60
N VAL A 18 -8.91 3.88 5.20
CA VAL A 18 -9.04 2.41 5.37
C VAL A 18 -7.88 1.64 4.71
N SER A 19 -7.37 2.15 3.59
CA SER A 19 -6.22 1.54 2.91
C SER A 19 -4.95 1.67 3.75
N GLN A 20 -4.76 2.81 4.43
CA GLN A 20 -3.62 3.05 5.32
C GLN A 20 -3.69 2.19 6.60
N GLU A 21 -4.90 2.00 7.14
CA GLU A 21 -5.12 1.07 8.25
C GLU A 21 -4.77 -0.37 7.86
N LEU A 22 -5.17 -0.79 6.65
CA LEU A 22 -4.84 -2.10 6.10
C LEU A 22 -3.33 -2.25 5.86
N LEU A 23 -2.63 -1.22 5.38
CA LEU A 23 -1.16 -1.25 5.25
C LEU A 23 -0.49 -1.46 6.60
N THR A 24 -0.97 -0.78 7.65
CA THR A 24 -0.45 -0.92 9.01
C THR A 24 -0.60 -2.35 9.53
N LYS A 25 -1.76 -2.99 9.27
CA LYS A 25 -2.00 -4.39 9.64
C LYS A 25 -1.24 -5.36 8.75
N GLY A 26 -1.17 -5.08 7.45
CA GLY A 26 -0.41 -5.84 6.45
C GLY A 26 1.07 -5.91 6.80
N ARG A 27 1.67 -4.80 7.27
CA ARG A 27 3.08 -4.77 7.72
C ARG A 27 3.32 -5.71 8.89
N LYS A 28 2.40 -5.73 9.87
CA LYS A 28 2.49 -6.65 11.02
C LYS A 28 2.41 -8.10 10.57
N LEU A 29 1.50 -8.43 9.66
CA LEU A 29 1.37 -9.77 9.09
C LEU A 29 2.59 -10.18 8.27
N ALA A 30 3.10 -9.29 7.41
CA ALA A 30 4.29 -9.51 6.61
C ALA A 30 5.51 -9.81 7.49
N ASN A 31 5.66 -9.10 8.61
CA ASN A 31 6.71 -9.38 9.61
C ASN A 31 6.54 -10.77 10.27
N GLN A 32 5.32 -11.16 10.62
CA GLN A 32 5.05 -12.47 11.22
C GLN A 32 5.34 -13.62 10.25
N LEU A 33 5.06 -13.43 8.97
CA LEU A 33 5.27 -14.43 7.93
C LEU A 33 6.69 -14.38 7.33
N ASN A 34 7.49 -13.38 7.72
CA ASN A 34 8.83 -13.11 7.16
C ASN A 34 8.80 -12.95 5.63
N VAL A 35 7.86 -12.14 5.13
CA VAL A 35 7.68 -11.81 3.71
C VAL A 35 7.57 -10.29 3.52
N GLU A 36 7.50 -9.85 2.27
CA GLU A 36 7.35 -8.43 1.93
C GLU A 36 5.90 -7.96 2.00
N LEU A 37 5.70 -6.67 2.30
CA LEU A 37 4.45 -5.95 2.12
C LEU A 37 4.47 -5.21 0.79
N HIS A 38 3.56 -5.59 -0.10
CA HIS A 38 3.34 -4.95 -1.40
C HIS A 38 2.02 -4.16 -1.37
N ALA A 39 2.00 -3.00 -2.02
CA ALA A 39 0.81 -2.17 -2.17
C ALA A 39 0.48 -1.98 -3.65
N ILE A 40 -0.81 -1.98 -3.99
CA ILE A 40 -1.31 -1.76 -5.34
C ILE A 40 -2.25 -0.57 -5.30
N VAL A 41 -2.01 0.42 -6.14
CA VAL A 41 -2.91 1.56 -6.36
C VAL A 41 -3.19 1.67 -7.85
N ALA A 42 -4.42 1.98 -8.22
CA ALA A 42 -4.82 2.09 -9.62
C ALA A 42 -5.69 3.32 -9.83
N GLY A 43 -5.40 4.07 -10.89
CA GLY A 43 -6.13 5.29 -11.24
C GLY A 43 -5.47 6.04 -12.40
N THR A 44 -6.07 7.16 -12.77
CA THR A 44 -5.60 8.00 -13.89
C THR A 44 -4.79 9.18 -13.37
N ASP A 45 -3.60 9.41 -13.93
CA ASP A 45 -2.70 10.53 -13.57
C ASP A 45 -2.35 10.60 -12.08
N ILE A 46 -2.17 9.45 -11.44
CA ILE A 46 -1.89 9.33 -9.99
C ILE A 46 -0.41 9.19 -9.64
N ARG A 47 0.43 8.92 -10.64
CA ARG A 47 1.88 8.74 -10.45
C ARG A 47 2.52 10.03 -9.92
N GLY A 48 3.31 9.90 -8.86
CA GLY A 48 3.92 11.01 -8.12
C GLY A 48 2.99 11.75 -7.18
N LYS A 49 1.74 11.29 -6.98
CA LYS A 49 0.73 11.98 -6.15
C LYS A 49 0.24 11.15 -4.97
N VAL A 50 0.46 9.83 -4.99
CA VAL A 50 -0.09 8.88 -3.99
C VAL A 50 0.99 8.19 -3.17
N GLU A 51 2.25 8.24 -3.62
CA GLU A 51 3.39 7.56 -3.03
C GLU A 51 3.65 8.03 -1.59
N ASP A 52 3.61 9.35 -1.34
CA ASP A 52 3.83 9.94 -0.02
C ASP A 52 2.76 9.54 1.01
N GLN A 53 1.58 9.11 0.55
CA GLN A 53 0.47 8.65 1.38
C GLN A 53 0.56 7.14 1.69
N ILE A 54 1.43 6.39 1.01
CA ILE A 54 1.50 4.92 1.09
C ILE A 54 2.84 4.44 1.68
N LEU A 55 3.97 5.00 1.21
CA LEU A 55 5.31 4.56 1.61
C LEU A 55 5.59 4.65 3.13
N PRO A 56 5.10 5.66 3.88
CA PRO A 56 5.33 5.74 5.33
C PRO A 56 4.82 4.54 6.13
N TYR A 57 3.92 3.73 5.57
CA TYR A 57 3.31 2.57 6.23
C TYR A 57 4.15 1.27 6.11
N GLY A 58 5.38 1.36 5.61
CA GLY A 58 6.34 0.24 5.58
C GLY A 58 6.14 -0.71 4.39
N VAL A 59 5.69 -0.15 3.26
CA VAL A 59 5.55 -0.85 1.98
C VAL A 59 6.92 -1.07 1.36
N ASP A 60 7.25 -2.32 1.04
CA ASP A 60 8.51 -2.69 0.39
C ASP A 60 8.46 -2.46 -1.12
N LYS A 61 7.27 -2.61 -1.72
CA LYS A 61 7.04 -2.38 -3.15
C LYS A 61 5.66 -1.82 -3.43
N LEU A 62 5.62 -0.71 -4.16
CA LEU A 62 4.39 -0.07 -4.61
C LEU A 62 4.20 -0.29 -6.13
N PHE A 63 3.01 -0.73 -6.51
CA PHE A 63 2.56 -0.84 -7.90
C PHE A 63 1.56 0.27 -8.16
N VAL A 64 1.86 1.14 -9.13
CA VAL A 64 1.06 2.31 -9.56
C VAL A 64 0.68 2.14 -11.02
#